data_AF-A0A524PDD3-F1
#
_entry.id   AF-A0A524PDD3-F1
#
_cell.length_a   1.000
_cell.length_b   1.000
_cell.length_c   1.000
_cell.angle_alpha   90.00
_cell.angle_beta   90.00
_cell.angle_gamma   90.00
#
_symmetry.space_group_name_H-M   'P 1'
#
loop_
_entity.id
_entity.type
_entity.pdbx_description
1 polymer ?
#
loop_
_entity_poly.entity_id
_entity_poly.type
_entity_poly.pdbx_seq_one_letter_code
_entity_poly.pdbx_strand_id
1 'polypeptide(L)'
;MRKINILKLSSLVFAVILSCTMCKKDDIPFSESDVIDVLEKAGKVYPLAADKDEIISTTSEAAGAYRYTYVEHDVIENIENIASLGMNEEAIWPGSLVKGNRFHDFIYPPISVERAPLTLSATLENSSPGSSASQIIDNPTRSTISQGVSNLLGKAIPDGKEVSAKIEFSYHKSSVNLI
;
A
#
# COMPACT_ATOMS: atom_id res chain seq x y z
N MET A 1 16.52 -67.40 -36.96
CA MET A 1 16.35 -66.89 -35.58
C MET A 1 16.76 -65.42 -35.54
N ARG A 2 15.88 -64.57 -34.99
CA ARG A 2 15.85 -63.10 -35.12
C ARG A 2 16.94 -62.40 -34.28
N LYS A 3 17.70 -61.50 -34.89
CA LYS A 3 18.54 -60.51 -34.20
C LYS A 3 17.66 -59.34 -33.73
N ILE A 4 17.52 -59.17 -32.41
CA ILE A 4 16.73 -58.09 -31.80
C ILE A 4 17.64 -56.85 -31.62
N ASN A 5 17.20 -55.73 -32.18
CA ASN A 5 17.89 -54.43 -32.17
C ASN A 5 17.86 -53.79 -30.77
N ILE A 6 18.95 -53.98 -30.02
CA ILE A 6 19.17 -53.42 -28.67
C ILE A 6 19.24 -51.87 -28.68
N LEU A 7 19.52 -51.26 -29.84
CA LEU A 7 19.68 -49.80 -29.96
C LEU A 7 18.36 -49.00 -29.92
N LYS A 8 17.20 -49.63 -30.21
CA LYS A 8 15.90 -48.93 -30.18
C LYS A 8 15.24 -48.94 -28.79
N LEU A 9 15.67 -49.81 -27.89
CA LEU A 9 15.08 -49.93 -26.55
C LEU A 9 15.59 -48.81 -25.61
N SER A 10 16.81 -48.32 -25.83
CA SER A 10 17.42 -47.22 -25.07
C SER A 10 16.76 -45.86 -25.33
N SER A 11 16.26 -45.61 -26.54
CA SER A 11 15.68 -44.31 -26.90
C SER A 11 14.26 -44.13 -26.38
N LEU A 12 13.54 -45.22 -26.09
CA LEU A 12 12.17 -45.17 -25.60
C LEU A 12 12.11 -44.95 -24.08
N VAL A 13 13.09 -45.46 -23.33
CA VAL A 13 13.15 -45.32 -21.86
C VAL A 13 13.53 -43.89 -21.45
N PHE A 14 14.37 -43.20 -22.23
CA PHE A 14 14.78 -41.82 -21.93
C PHE A 14 13.66 -40.80 -22.19
N ALA A 15 12.76 -41.07 -23.14
CA ALA A 15 11.62 -40.19 -23.44
C ALA A 15 10.50 -40.27 -22.39
N VAL A 16 10.34 -41.43 -21.72
CA VAL A 16 9.31 -41.65 -20.68
C VAL A 16 9.73 -41.06 -19.33
N ILE A 17 11.03 -41.03 -19.03
CA ILE A 17 11.53 -40.46 -17.76
C ILE A 17 11.49 -38.92 -17.78
N LEU A 18 11.61 -38.30 -18.96
CA LEU A 18 11.55 -36.84 -19.11
C LEU A 18 10.12 -36.26 -19.05
N SER A 19 9.08 -37.11 -19.06
CA SER A 19 7.67 -36.66 -19.02
C SER A 19 7.06 -36.65 -17.61
N CYS A 20 7.76 -37.15 -16.59
CA CYS A 20 7.21 -37.27 -15.22
C CYS A 20 7.70 -36.23 -14.22
N THR A 21 8.59 -35.30 -14.59
CA THR A 21 8.94 -34.13 -13.77
C THR A 21 8.13 -32.90 -14.12
N MET A 22 6.92 -33.08 -14.65
CA MET A 22 5.93 -32.01 -14.65
C MET A 22 5.37 -31.93 -13.23
N CYS A 23 6.07 -31.16 -12.40
CA CYS A 23 5.62 -30.74 -11.08
C CYS A 23 4.25 -30.11 -11.29
N LYS A 24 3.17 -30.86 -11.03
CA LYS A 24 1.85 -30.28 -10.88
C LYS A 24 2.00 -29.28 -9.74
N LYS A 25 1.86 -28.00 -10.08
CA LYS A 25 1.63 -26.96 -9.09
C LYS A 25 0.29 -27.38 -8.46
N ASP A 26 0.35 -27.94 -7.27
CA ASP A 26 -0.83 -28.23 -6.47
C ASP A 26 -1.43 -26.87 -6.12
N ASP A 27 -2.26 -26.34 -7.02
CA ASP A 27 -3.13 -25.21 -6.74
C ASP A 27 -4.15 -25.75 -5.73
N ILE A 28 -3.82 -25.65 -4.44
CA ILE A 28 -4.79 -25.84 -3.36
C ILE A 28 -5.84 -24.77 -3.60
N PRO A 29 -7.08 -25.13 -3.98
CA PRO A 29 -8.11 -24.14 -4.23
C PRO A 29 -8.49 -23.56 -2.87
N PHE A 30 -7.97 -22.38 -2.54
CA PHE A 30 -8.48 -21.59 -1.44
C PHE A 30 -9.95 -21.29 -1.75
N SER A 31 -10.85 -21.77 -0.90
CA SER A 31 -12.26 -21.44 -1.02
C SER A 31 -12.50 -20.02 -0.53
N GLU A 32 -13.53 -19.35 -1.04
CA GLU A 32 -13.88 -17.99 -0.57
C GLU A 32 -14.17 -17.96 0.94
N SER A 33 -14.70 -19.06 1.50
CA SER A 33 -14.92 -19.19 2.94
C SER A 33 -13.62 -19.21 3.75
N ASP A 34 -12.54 -19.80 3.23
CA ASP A 34 -11.23 -19.79 3.90
C ASP A 34 -10.67 -18.36 3.99
N VAL A 35 -10.92 -17.54 2.97
CA VAL A 35 -10.50 -16.13 2.95
C VAL A 35 -11.28 -15.33 3.99
N ILE A 36 -12.59 -15.54 4.10
CA ILE A 36 -13.43 -14.87 5.10
C ILE A 36 -12.96 -15.22 6.52
N ASP A 37 -12.71 -16.50 6.80
CA ASP A 37 -12.21 -16.95 8.09
C ASP A 37 -10.85 -16.32 8.45
N VAL A 38 -9.97 -16.17 7.46
CA VAL A 38 -8.68 -15.48 7.64
C VAL A 38 -8.89 -14.00 7.91
N LEU A 39 -9.81 -13.33 7.21
CA LEU A 39 -10.12 -11.92 7.42
C LEU A 39 -10.72 -11.67 8.80
N GLU A 40 -11.61 -12.55 9.28
CA GLU A 40 -12.15 -12.47 10.63
C GLU A 40 -11.06 -12.62 11.70
N LYS A 41 -10.11 -13.55 11.49
CA LYS A 41 -8.97 -13.76 12.40
C LYS A 41 -7.91 -12.66 12.33
N ALA A 42 -7.77 -11.98 11.19
CA ALA A 42 -6.78 -10.92 11.00
C ALA A 42 -7.03 -9.71 11.91
N GLY A 43 -8.26 -9.55 12.42
CA GLY A 43 -8.63 -8.45 13.30
C GLY A 43 -8.71 -7.11 12.56
N LYS A 44 -8.78 -6.02 13.33
CA LYS A 44 -8.85 -4.66 12.80
C LYS A 44 -7.68 -3.85 13.33
N VAL A 45 -7.22 -2.88 12.54
CA VAL A 45 -6.32 -1.84 13.03
C VAL A 45 -7.18 -0.87 13.85
N TYR A 46 -6.80 -0.66 15.11
CA TYR A 46 -7.48 0.26 16.02
C TYR A 46 -6.59 1.47 16.29
N PRO A 47 -7.19 2.64 16.59
CA PRO A 47 -6.44 3.77 17.13
C PRO A 47 -5.69 3.36 18.41
N LEU A 48 -4.51 3.94 18.64
CA LEU A 48 -3.66 3.64 19.79
C LEU A 48 -4.35 3.98 21.11
N ALA A 49 -5.08 5.08 21.12
CA ALA A 49 -5.98 5.51 22.19
C ALA A 49 -6.92 6.59 21.64
N ALA A 50 -7.80 7.14 22.49
CA ALA A 50 -8.56 8.33 22.11
C ALA A 50 -7.61 9.50 21.83
N ASP A 51 -7.92 10.32 20.83
CA ASP A 51 -7.15 11.54 20.55
C ASP A 51 -7.09 12.40 21.80
N LYS A 52 -5.88 12.81 22.15
CA LYS A 52 -5.59 13.52 23.40
C LYS A 52 -4.51 14.56 23.13
N ASP A 53 -4.71 15.77 23.66
CA ASP A 53 -3.72 16.84 23.75
C ASP A 53 -3.96 17.55 25.10
N GLU A 54 -3.33 17.03 26.15
CA GLU A 54 -3.46 17.57 27.51
C GLU A 54 -2.15 18.16 28.00
N ILE A 55 -2.22 19.32 28.66
CA ILE A 55 -1.08 19.89 29.36
C ILE A 55 -0.84 19.08 30.63
N ILE A 56 0.29 18.38 30.71
CA ILE A 56 0.69 17.59 31.87
C ILE A 56 1.58 18.35 32.85
N SER A 57 2.30 19.37 32.39
CA SER A 57 3.10 20.23 33.25
C SER A 57 3.22 21.64 32.69
N THR A 58 3.31 22.61 33.59
CA THR A 58 3.67 23.99 33.24
C THR A 58 4.66 24.52 34.27
N THR A 59 5.88 24.82 33.84
CA THR A 59 6.92 25.41 34.67
C THR A 59 7.29 26.78 34.14
N SER A 60 7.53 27.75 35.02
CA SER A 60 7.97 29.09 34.63
C SER A 60 9.21 29.51 35.39
N GLU A 61 10.18 30.04 34.66
CA GLU A 61 11.46 30.51 35.18
C GLU A 61 11.67 31.96 34.75
N ALA A 62 12.14 32.79 35.68
CA ALA A 62 12.52 34.16 35.39
C ALA A 62 14.05 34.26 35.28
N ALA A 63 14.55 34.80 34.16
CA ALA A 63 15.97 35.12 34.01
C ALA A 63 16.11 36.55 33.49
N GLY A 64 16.57 37.46 34.36
CA GLY A 64 16.69 38.88 34.04
C GLY A 64 15.33 39.52 33.73
N ALA A 65 15.21 40.13 32.55
CA ALA A 65 13.97 40.75 32.08
C ALA A 65 12.99 39.76 31.40
N TYR A 66 13.37 38.48 31.31
CA TYR A 66 12.63 37.46 30.57
C TYR A 66 11.92 36.48 31.51
N ARG A 67 10.77 35.97 31.04
CA ARG A 67 10.05 34.87 31.66
C ARG A 67 9.90 33.74 30.64
N TYR A 68 10.47 32.59 30.95
CA TYR A 68 10.32 31.37 30.19
C TYR A 68 9.17 30.58 30.78
N THR A 69 8.28 30.06 29.93
CA THR A 69 7.20 29.17 30.33
C THR A 69 7.31 27.90 29.49
N TYR A 70 7.58 26.79 30.16
CA TYR A 70 7.63 25.46 29.57
C TYR A 70 6.30 24.78 29.79
N VAL A 71 5.67 24.33 28.72
CA VAL A 71 4.40 23.57 28.76
C VAL A 71 4.68 22.20 28.16
N GLU A 72 4.46 21.16 28.95
CA GLU A 72 4.60 19.77 28.51
C GLU A 72 3.21 19.24 28.16
N HIS A 73 3.08 18.66 26.97
CA HIS A 73 1.83 18.12 26.44
C HIS A 73 1.92 16.60 26.31
N ASP A 74 0.86 15.91 26.71
CA ASP A 74 0.62 14.50 26.41
C ASP A 74 -0.26 14.43 25.15
N VAL A 75 0.37 14.06 24.03
CA VAL A 75 -0.24 14.06 22.70
C VAL A 75 -0.32 12.62 22.18
N ILE A 76 -1.51 12.21 21.74
CA ILE A 76 -1.74 10.94 21.07
C ILE A 76 -2.21 11.23 19.64
N GLU A 77 -1.40 10.85 18.66
CA GLU A 77 -1.74 10.95 17.24
C GLU A 77 -2.14 9.57 16.69
N ASN A 78 -3.39 9.46 16.24
CA ASN A 78 -3.86 8.28 15.52
C ASN A 78 -3.57 8.39 14.01
N ILE A 79 -3.42 7.23 13.36
CA ILE A 79 -3.14 7.20 11.92
C ILE A 79 -4.43 7.41 11.15
N GLU A 80 -4.63 8.62 10.67
CA GLU A 80 -5.67 8.95 9.69
C GLU A 80 -5.11 9.02 8.28
N ASN A 81 -3.89 9.56 8.15
CA ASN A 81 -3.21 9.79 6.88
C ASN A 81 -1.79 9.25 6.94
N ILE A 82 -1.37 8.58 5.87
CA ILE A 82 0.01 8.12 5.70
C ILE A 82 0.68 9.05 4.68
N ALA A 83 1.62 9.87 5.15
CA ALA A 83 2.47 10.65 4.27
C ALA A 83 3.49 9.72 3.60
N SER A 84 3.43 9.61 2.27
CA SER A 84 4.47 8.93 1.49
C SER A 84 5.55 9.93 1.08
N LEU A 85 6.72 9.81 1.70
CA LEU A 85 7.90 10.65 1.41
C LEU A 85 8.94 9.90 0.56
N GLY A 86 8.50 9.05 -0.37
CA GLY A 86 9.40 8.23 -1.21
C GLY A 86 9.92 6.95 -0.56
N MET A 87 10.02 6.90 0.77
CA MET A 87 10.57 5.74 1.49
C MET A 87 9.66 4.50 1.45
N ASN A 88 8.36 4.68 1.25
CA ASN A 88 7.35 3.62 1.33
C ASN A 88 6.66 3.33 0.00
N GLU A 89 7.15 3.88 -1.12
CA GLU A 89 6.51 3.76 -2.44
C GLU A 89 6.52 2.33 -3.01
N GLU A 90 7.39 1.47 -2.50
CA GLU A 90 7.39 0.05 -2.87
C GLU A 90 6.22 -0.70 -2.23
N ALA A 91 5.85 -0.31 -1.01
CA ALA A 91 4.83 -0.97 -0.20
C ALA A 91 3.44 -0.33 -0.37
N ILE A 92 3.38 1.00 -0.49
CA ILE A 92 2.15 1.78 -0.49
C ILE A 92 1.85 2.28 -1.90
N TRP A 93 0.78 1.74 -2.48
CA TRP A 93 0.24 2.16 -3.77
C TRP A 93 -1.26 1.83 -3.84
N PRO A 94 -2.06 2.44 -4.74
CA PRO A 94 -3.50 2.20 -4.79
C PRO A 94 -3.86 0.72 -4.98
N GLY A 95 -4.47 0.12 -3.96
CA GLY A 95 -4.81 -1.30 -3.94
C GLY A 95 -3.68 -2.23 -3.45
N SER A 96 -2.60 -1.72 -2.87
CA SER A 96 -1.59 -2.54 -2.18
C SER A 96 -2.19 -3.25 -0.96
N LEU A 97 -1.82 -4.51 -0.73
CA LEU A 97 -2.13 -5.22 0.52
C LEU A 97 -0.90 -5.22 1.42
N VAL A 98 -1.08 -4.74 2.65
CA VAL A 98 0.01 -4.62 3.64
C VAL A 98 -0.47 -5.07 5.01
N LYS A 99 0.46 -5.54 5.86
CA LYS A 99 0.14 -5.94 7.24
C LYS A 99 -0.07 -4.72 8.13
N GLY A 100 -1.22 -4.65 8.79
CA GLY A 100 -1.61 -3.53 9.67
C GLY A 100 -0.92 -3.49 11.03
N ASN A 101 -0.27 -4.57 11.47
CA ASN A 101 0.21 -4.73 12.85
C ASN A 101 1.37 -3.80 13.25
N ARG A 102 2.01 -3.12 12.29
CA ARG A 102 3.15 -2.22 12.52
C ARG A 102 2.98 -0.85 11.86
N PHE A 103 1.73 -0.46 11.57
CA PHE A 103 1.43 0.82 10.94
C PHE A 103 1.93 2.01 11.78
N HIS A 104 1.82 1.93 13.11
CA HIS A 104 2.32 2.95 14.05
C HIS A 104 3.84 3.05 14.12
N ASP A 105 4.56 2.02 13.67
CA ASP A 105 6.02 2.04 13.54
C ASP A 105 6.46 2.57 12.17
N PHE A 106 5.53 3.03 11.31
CA PHE A 106 5.78 3.39 9.91
C PHE A 106 6.36 2.23 9.07
N ILE A 107 6.05 0.99 9.45
CA ILE A 107 6.51 -0.21 8.76
C ILE A 107 5.31 -0.87 8.07
N TYR A 108 5.42 -1.03 6.75
CA TYR A 108 4.33 -1.52 5.90
C TYR A 108 4.72 -2.80 5.15
N PRO A 109 4.75 -3.97 5.81
CA PRO A 109 5.16 -5.21 5.17
C PRO A 109 4.13 -5.62 4.10
N PRO A 110 4.53 -5.84 2.83
CA PRO A 110 3.60 -6.21 1.77
C PRO A 110 3.07 -7.65 1.95
N ILE A 111 1.86 -7.88 1.47
CA ILE A 111 1.24 -9.21 1.34
C ILE A 111 1.24 -9.58 -0.14
N SER A 112 2.14 -10.48 -0.53
CA SER A 112 2.28 -10.96 -1.90
C SER A 112 1.34 -12.14 -2.16
N VAL A 113 0.24 -11.87 -2.85
CA VAL A 113 -0.74 -12.86 -3.29
C VAL A 113 -1.22 -12.53 -4.71
N GLU A 114 -1.75 -13.51 -5.43
CA GLU A 114 -2.43 -13.27 -6.70
C GLU A 114 -3.66 -12.38 -6.46
N ARG A 115 -3.92 -11.47 -7.41
CA ARG A 115 -4.91 -10.40 -7.23
C ARG A 115 -5.99 -10.49 -8.30
N ALA A 116 -7.23 -10.33 -7.86
CA ALA A 116 -8.34 -10.08 -8.77
C ALA A 116 -8.21 -8.68 -9.41
N PRO A 117 -8.85 -8.45 -10.57
CA PRO A 117 -8.93 -7.13 -11.18
C PRO A 117 -9.42 -6.06 -10.20
N LEU A 118 -8.88 -4.85 -10.31
CA LEU A 118 -9.35 -3.69 -9.54
C LEU A 118 -9.71 -2.52 -10.44
N THR A 119 -10.67 -1.70 -10.00
CA THR A 119 -11.06 -0.47 -10.67
C THR A 119 -10.33 0.71 -10.05
N LEU A 120 -9.52 1.39 -10.84
CA LEU A 120 -8.84 2.63 -10.46
C LEU A 120 -9.67 3.81 -10.95
N SER A 121 -9.93 4.77 -10.07
CA SER A 121 -10.60 6.04 -10.41
C SER A 121 -9.80 7.23 -9.88
N ALA A 122 -9.89 8.37 -10.57
CA ALA A 122 -9.37 9.63 -10.05
C ALA A 122 -10.42 10.74 -10.16
N THR A 123 -10.44 11.59 -9.14
CA THR A 123 -11.24 12.82 -9.11
C THR A 123 -10.32 13.98 -9.45
N LEU A 124 -10.64 14.71 -10.52
CA LEU A 124 -9.88 15.87 -10.98
C LEU A 124 -10.87 17.03 -11.12
N GLU A 125 -10.66 18.13 -10.40
CA GLU A 125 -11.64 19.23 -10.30
C GLU A 125 -11.88 20.00 -11.61
N ASN A 126 -11.08 19.73 -12.66
CA ASN A 126 -11.26 20.29 -14.00
C ASN A 126 -11.56 19.24 -15.08
N SER A 127 -11.84 17.99 -14.67
CA SER A 127 -12.39 16.98 -15.58
C SER A 127 -13.82 17.38 -15.95
N SER A 128 -14.21 17.16 -17.21
CA SER A 128 -15.55 17.54 -17.69
C SER A 128 -16.64 16.97 -16.75
N PRO A 129 -17.72 17.71 -16.43
CA PRO A 129 -18.76 17.21 -15.53
C PRO A 129 -19.28 15.85 -16.01
N GLY A 130 -19.08 14.80 -15.20
CA GLY A 130 -19.46 13.42 -15.56
C GLY A 130 -18.34 12.53 -16.11
N SER A 131 -17.10 13.02 -16.22
CA SER A 131 -15.94 12.20 -16.63
C SER A 131 -15.09 11.80 -15.43
N SER A 132 -15.66 10.98 -14.52
CA SER A 132 -14.84 10.21 -13.58
C SER A 132 -13.94 9.30 -14.41
N ALA A 133 -12.68 9.70 -14.61
CA ALA A 133 -11.73 8.88 -15.33
C ALA A 133 -11.50 7.62 -14.48
N SER A 134 -11.95 6.50 -15.02
CA SER A 134 -11.91 5.19 -14.37
C SER A 134 -11.36 4.16 -15.34
N GLN A 135 -10.59 3.22 -14.83
CA GLN A 135 -9.96 2.16 -15.60
C GLN A 135 -9.88 0.87 -14.78
N ILE A 136 -10.24 -0.25 -15.39
CA ILE A 136 -10.06 -1.58 -14.81
C ILE A 136 -8.61 -2.04 -15.08
N ILE A 137 -7.97 -2.61 -14.06
CA ILE A 137 -6.62 -3.17 -14.10
C ILE A 137 -6.74 -4.66 -13.74
N ASP A 138 -6.50 -5.55 -14.70
CA ASP A 138 -6.77 -6.98 -14.55
C ASP A 138 -5.82 -7.69 -13.57
N ASN A 139 -4.52 -7.37 -13.63
CA ASN A 139 -3.51 -7.90 -12.73
C ASN A 139 -2.80 -6.75 -12.00
N PRO A 140 -3.31 -6.32 -10.84
CA PRO A 140 -2.78 -5.16 -10.14
C PRO A 140 -1.45 -5.48 -9.47
N THR A 141 -0.41 -4.80 -9.96
CA THR A 141 0.94 -4.73 -9.41
C THR A 141 1.31 -3.26 -9.32
N ARG A 142 2.35 -2.91 -8.55
CA ARG A 142 2.85 -1.53 -8.50
C ARG A 142 3.06 -0.96 -9.90
N SER A 143 3.71 -1.71 -10.80
CA SER A 143 3.99 -1.24 -12.16
C SER A 143 2.72 -1.03 -12.99
N THR A 144 1.77 -1.97 -12.95
CA THR A 144 0.53 -1.85 -13.75
C THR A 144 -0.37 -0.74 -13.22
N ILE A 145 -0.36 -0.51 -11.90
CA ILE A 145 -1.07 0.61 -11.27
C ILE A 145 -0.42 1.93 -11.61
N SER A 146 0.91 2.07 -11.52
CA SER A 146 1.61 3.30 -11.92
C SER A 146 1.35 3.66 -13.39
N GLN A 147 1.34 2.65 -14.28
CA GLN A 147 0.97 2.86 -15.68
C GLN A 147 -0.51 3.23 -15.82
N GLY A 148 -1.40 2.56 -15.06
CA GLY A 148 -2.83 2.85 -15.03
C GLY A 148 -3.12 4.30 -14.62
N VAL A 149 -2.46 4.79 -13.55
CA VAL A 149 -2.53 6.19 -13.11
C VAL A 149 -2.07 7.12 -14.21
N SER A 150 -0.91 6.86 -14.82
CA SER A 150 -0.36 7.70 -15.89
C SER A 150 -1.31 7.80 -17.09
N ASN A 151 -1.91 6.67 -17.49
CA ASN A 151 -2.89 6.61 -18.57
C ASN A 151 -4.19 7.36 -18.21
N LEU A 152 -4.63 7.26 -16.96
CA LEU A 152 -5.84 7.89 -16.47
C LEU A 152 -5.67 9.42 -16.42
N LEU A 153 -4.53 9.90 -15.92
CA LEU A 153 -4.19 11.32 -15.92
C LEU A 153 -4.05 11.88 -17.34
N GLY A 154 -3.37 11.17 -18.26
CA GLY A 154 -3.23 11.60 -19.65
C GLY A 154 -4.55 11.68 -20.42
N LYS A 155 -5.56 10.88 -20.04
CA LYS A 155 -6.92 10.99 -20.60
C LYS A 155 -7.71 12.15 -19.98
N ALA A 156 -7.49 12.41 -18.70
CA ALA A 156 -8.32 13.33 -17.93
C ALA A 156 -7.82 14.78 -17.95
N ILE A 157 -6.53 14.99 -18.20
CA ILE A 157 -5.91 16.31 -18.30
C ILE A 157 -5.55 16.54 -19.78
N PRO A 158 -6.31 17.38 -20.51
CA PRO A 158 -5.98 17.73 -21.89
C PRO A 158 -4.65 18.48 -21.96
N ASP A 159 -3.91 18.29 -23.05
CA ASP A 159 -2.65 18.98 -23.30
C ASP A 159 -2.81 20.50 -23.15
N GLY A 160 -1.89 21.11 -22.38
CA GLY A 160 -1.85 22.57 -22.18
C GLY A 160 -2.85 23.13 -21.17
N LYS A 161 -3.61 22.30 -20.45
CA LYS A 161 -4.43 22.78 -19.32
C LYS A 161 -3.65 22.79 -18.01
N GLU A 162 -3.67 23.93 -17.33
CA GLU A 162 -3.20 24.05 -15.95
C GLU A 162 -4.27 23.50 -15.00
N VAL A 163 -3.84 22.62 -14.10
CA VAL A 163 -4.69 22.09 -13.03
C VAL A 163 -4.12 22.60 -11.72
N SER A 164 -4.92 23.38 -10.99
CA SER A 164 -4.53 23.86 -9.66
C SER A 164 -4.37 22.69 -8.71
N ALA A 165 -3.27 22.68 -7.95
CA ALA A 165 -3.07 21.70 -6.91
C ALA A 165 -4.03 21.97 -5.73
N LYS A 166 -4.60 20.90 -5.16
CA LYS A 166 -5.23 20.99 -3.85
C LYS A 166 -4.12 21.18 -2.81
N ILE A 167 -4.12 22.32 -2.13
CA ILE A 167 -3.15 22.63 -1.09
C ILE A 167 -3.79 22.27 0.25
N GLU A 168 -3.12 21.39 0.99
CA GLU A 168 -3.43 21.10 2.38
C GLU A 168 -2.29 21.62 3.24
N PHE A 169 -2.61 22.47 4.21
CA PHE A 169 -1.65 23.04 5.13
C PHE A 169 -2.06 22.66 6.54
N SER A 170 -1.16 21.95 7.22
CA SER A 170 -1.28 21.68 8.65
C SER A 170 -0.27 22.56 9.39
N TYR A 171 -0.77 23.34 10.34
CA TYR A 171 0.04 24.20 11.19
C TYR A 171 0.08 23.63 12.60
N HIS A 172 1.28 23.22 13.02
CA HIS A 172 1.53 22.86 14.41
C HIS A 172 2.28 24.02 15.06
N LYS A 173 1.60 24.73 15.96
CA LYS A 173 2.25 25.76 16.79
C LYS A 173 2.94 25.08 17.96
N SER A 174 4.18 24.62 17.75
CA SER A 174 5.07 24.41 18.89
C SER A 174 5.50 25.80 19.38
N SER A 175 5.03 26.18 20.56
CA SER A 175 5.36 27.48 21.16
C SER A 175 6.80 27.44 21.68
N VAL A 176 7.79 27.49 20.78
CA VAL A 176 9.15 27.86 21.17
C VAL A 176 9.22 29.38 21.08
N ASN A 177 8.91 30.06 22.19
CA ASN A 177 9.18 31.49 22.34
C ASN A 177 10.71 31.67 22.45
N LEU A 178 11.39 31.80 21.31
CA LEU A 178 12.74 32.34 21.26
C LEU A 178 12.64 33.87 21.29
N ILE A 179 13.09 34.46 22.39
CA ILE A 179 13.57 35.86 22.43
C ILE A 179 15.08 35.79 22.64
#